data_AF-A0A9D1FX93-F1
#
_entry.id   AF-A0A9D1FX93-F1
#
_cell.length_a   1.000
_cell.length_b   1.000
_cell.length_c   1.000
_cell.angle_alpha   90.00
_cell.angle_beta   90.00
_cell.angle_gamma   90.00
#
_symmetry.space_group_name_H-M   'P 1'
#
loop_
_entity.id
_entity.type
_entity.pdbx_description
1 polymer ?
#
loop_
_entity_poly.entity_id
_entity_poly.type
_entity_poly.pdbx_seq_one_letter_code
_entity_poly.pdbx_strand_id
1 'polypeptide(L)'
;WFQEYCCIAIDEACAFLPYDLISTCEMPDVLKSLDTIQGDLYVGVDIGRRKDLTVIWCLERLENSKYTRYVKVLEKTPFHIQYQVISKILKHPKMRRCCIDSTGIGMQLAETAQKDFGKYRVEPVMFTNKSKEEMAYNLRTNFEDKSVFIPNEHDIREDLHSIRRIATKAGNIRFDADTSEVNGHADRFWALALALIACSVPYSQIEIATRKRYETLKMTEGF
;
A
#
# COMPACT_ATOMS: atom_id res chain seq x y z
N TRP A 1 20.96 -19.54 24.71
CA TRP A 1 22.34 -19.86 24.27
C TRP A 1 22.42 -21.22 23.55
N PHE A 2 21.64 -21.42 22.50
CA PHE A 2 21.84 -22.52 21.53
C PHE A 2 21.21 -22.13 20.19
N GLN A 3 21.65 -20.99 19.64
CA GLN A 3 21.17 -20.49 18.36
C GLN A 3 22.30 -20.15 17.38
N GLU A 4 23.57 -20.47 17.72
CA GLU A 4 24.74 -20.18 16.87
C GLU A 4 25.39 -21.43 16.25
N TYR A 5 24.91 -22.66 16.50
CA TYR A 5 25.61 -23.89 16.08
C TYR A 5 24.85 -24.82 15.12
N CYS A 6 23.72 -24.38 14.58
CA CYS A 6 23.16 -25.03 13.41
C CYS A 6 23.05 -23.98 12.33
N CYS A 7 24.04 -23.93 11.44
CA CYS A 7 23.89 -23.39 10.09
C CYS A 7 22.80 -24.18 9.35
N ILE A 8 21.55 -24.00 9.79
CA ILE A 8 20.40 -24.15 8.92
C ILE A 8 20.56 -22.93 8.02
N ALA A 9 21.00 -23.15 6.78
CA ALA A 9 20.85 -22.14 5.75
C ALA A 9 19.36 -21.76 5.80
N ILE A 10 19.06 -20.57 6.34
CA ILE A 10 17.74 -19.98 6.22
C ILE A 10 17.49 -19.99 4.72
N ASP A 11 16.42 -20.64 4.33
CA ASP A 11 16.12 -21.03 2.95
C ASP A 11 15.90 -19.80 2.07
N GLU A 12 16.98 -19.08 1.74
CA GLU A 12 17.01 -17.94 0.81
C GLU A 12 16.42 -18.33 -0.55
N ALA A 13 16.43 -19.62 -0.90
CA ALA A 13 15.93 -20.14 -2.16
C ALA A 13 14.40 -20.06 -2.29
N CYS A 14 13.66 -19.78 -1.22
CA CYS A 14 12.19 -19.81 -1.22
C CYS A 14 11.53 -18.42 -1.07
N ALA A 15 12.27 -17.38 -0.71
CA ALA A 15 11.72 -16.03 -0.57
C ALA A 15 11.35 -15.43 -1.94
N PHE A 16 10.17 -14.80 -2.01
CA PHE A 16 9.74 -14.16 -3.26
C PHE A 16 10.56 -12.89 -3.57
N LEU A 17 10.93 -12.14 -2.53
CA LEU A 17 11.91 -11.05 -2.59
C LEU A 17 13.12 -11.41 -1.69
N PRO A 18 14.27 -11.79 -2.28
CA PRO A 18 15.49 -12.03 -1.51
C PRO A 18 16.04 -10.76 -0.86
N TYR A 19 16.78 -10.90 0.25
CA TYR A 19 17.39 -9.75 0.95
C TYR A 19 18.31 -8.92 0.05
N ASP A 20 19.10 -9.57 -0.80
CA ASP A 20 19.97 -8.89 -1.74
C ASP A 20 19.20 -7.97 -2.68
N LEU A 21 18.04 -8.42 -3.18
CA LEU A 21 17.19 -7.60 -4.04
C LEU A 21 16.61 -6.42 -3.27
N ILE A 22 16.11 -6.65 -2.04
CA ILE A 22 15.54 -5.59 -1.20
C ILE A 22 16.60 -4.52 -0.90
N SER A 23 17.80 -4.93 -0.49
CA SER A 23 18.89 -4.02 -0.14
C SER A 23 19.31 -3.09 -1.29
N THR A 24 19.16 -3.53 -2.55
CA THR A 24 19.50 -2.70 -3.72
C THR A 24 18.55 -1.50 -3.92
N CYS A 25 17.37 -1.56 -3.30
CA CYS A 25 16.34 -0.52 -3.36
C CYS A 25 16.21 0.26 -2.04
N GLU A 26 17.03 -0.06 -1.03
CA GLU A 26 17.09 0.71 0.20
C GLU A 26 17.85 2.02 -0.01
N MET A 27 17.25 3.11 0.46
CA MET A 27 17.82 4.45 0.34
C MET A 27 17.74 5.18 1.68
N PRO A 28 18.87 5.71 2.20
CA PRO A 28 18.85 6.55 3.39
C PRO A 28 18.09 7.86 3.09
N ASP A 29 17.46 8.42 4.12
CA ASP A 29 16.75 9.72 4.05
C ASP A 29 15.66 9.81 2.96
N VAL A 30 15.08 8.66 2.57
CA VAL A 30 13.99 8.63 1.58
C VAL A 30 12.69 9.19 2.16
N LEU A 31 12.47 9.00 3.47
CA LEU A 31 11.31 9.51 4.20
C LEU A 31 11.39 11.03 4.33
N LYS A 32 10.27 11.71 4.07
CA LYS A 32 10.15 13.16 4.15
C LYS A 32 8.79 13.55 4.72
N SER A 33 8.70 14.75 5.30
CA SER A 33 7.39 15.29 5.66
C SER A 33 6.53 15.44 4.41
N LEU A 34 5.24 15.10 4.51
CA LEU A 34 4.29 15.24 3.42
C LEU A 34 4.25 16.68 2.88
N ASP A 35 4.46 17.68 3.74
CA ASP A 35 4.44 19.10 3.35
C ASP A 35 5.58 19.50 2.40
N THR A 36 6.64 18.69 2.32
CA THR A 36 7.81 18.94 1.46
C THR A 36 7.70 18.29 0.08
N ILE A 37 6.65 17.50 -0.16
CA ILE A 37 6.45 16.72 -1.38
C ILE A 37 6.02 17.65 -2.51
N GLN A 38 6.73 17.57 -3.65
CA GLN A 38 6.46 18.41 -4.81
C GLN A 38 5.94 17.60 -6.00
N GLY A 39 6.33 16.32 -6.09
CA GLY A 39 5.89 15.38 -7.11
C GLY A 39 4.50 14.82 -6.86
N ASP A 40 4.04 13.97 -7.78
CA ASP A 40 2.75 13.31 -7.68
C ASP A 40 2.77 12.22 -6.60
N LEU A 41 1.78 12.25 -5.72
CA LEU A 41 1.69 11.37 -4.56
C LEU A 41 0.68 10.24 -4.83
N TYR A 42 1.12 9.02 -4.57
CA TYR A 42 0.36 7.79 -4.67
C TYR A 42 0.37 7.06 -3.34
N VAL A 43 -0.75 6.45 -2.98
CA VAL A 43 -0.91 5.85 -1.65
C VAL A 43 -1.46 4.44 -1.77
N GLY A 44 -0.91 3.53 -0.98
CA GLY A 44 -1.46 2.21 -0.73
C GLY A 44 -1.84 2.09 0.74
N VAL A 45 -3.00 1.50 1.02
CA VAL A 45 -3.48 1.30 2.38
C VAL A 45 -3.93 -0.13 2.57
N ASP A 46 -3.25 -0.87 3.44
CA ASP A 46 -3.68 -2.17 3.92
C ASP A 46 -4.32 -2.03 5.30
N ILE A 47 -5.52 -2.60 5.51
CA ILE A 47 -6.36 -2.33 6.68
C ILE A 47 -6.39 -3.52 7.64
N GLY A 48 -5.63 -3.41 8.73
CA GLY A 48 -5.74 -4.27 9.90
C GLY A 48 -6.53 -3.70 11.09
N ARG A 49 -6.64 -4.47 12.18
CA ARG A 49 -7.26 -4.01 13.44
C ARG A 49 -6.78 -4.75 14.68
N ARG A 50 -6.83 -6.09 14.69
CA ARG A 50 -6.60 -6.88 15.92
C ARG A 50 -5.26 -7.61 15.88
N LYS A 51 -5.06 -8.42 14.85
CA LYS A 51 -3.84 -9.19 14.61
C LYS A 51 -2.98 -8.49 13.57
N ASP A 52 -3.60 -8.11 12.47
CA ASP A 52 -2.99 -7.38 11.37
C ASP A 52 -2.85 -5.88 11.70
N LEU A 53 -1.81 -5.27 11.16
CA LEU A 53 -1.54 -3.84 11.23
C LEU A 53 -2.31 -3.11 10.13
N THR A 54 -2.68 -1.86 10.39
CA THR A 54 -3.02 -0.96 9.28
C THR A 54 -1.74 -0.26 8.83
N VAL A 55 -1.38 -0.41 7.56
CA VAL A 55 -0.19 0.23 6.98
C VAL A 55 -0.62 1.17 5.86
N ILE A 56 -0.18 2.43 5.97
CA ILE A 56 -0.37 3.45 4.94
C ILE A 56 1.00 3.76 4.33
N TRP A 57 1.14 3.53 3.04
CA TRP A 57 2.38 3.72 2.30
C TRP A 57 2.23 4.81 1.24
N CYS A 58 3.08 5.84 1.30
CA CYS A 58 3.05 6.98 0.38
C CYS A 58 4.29 7.01 -0.51
N LEU A 59 4.07 6.96 -1.82
CA LEU A 59 5.09 7.06 -2.86
C LEU A 59 4.99 8.41 -3.57
N GLU A 60 6.09 9.13 -3.62
CA GLU A 60 6.26 10.26 -4.55
C GLU A 60 6.88 9.74 -5.84
N ARG A 61 6.19 9.95 -6.97
CA ARG A 61 6.73 9.63 -8.29
C ARG A 61 7.53 10.82 -8.81
N LEU A 62 8.81 10.58 -9.10
CA LEU A 62 9.69 11.51 -9.79
C LEU A 62 10.23 10.81 -11.02
N GLU A 63 9.81 11.28 -12.20
CA GLU A 63 10.13 10.68 -13.49
C GLU A 63 9.75 9.17 -13.53
N ASN A 64 10.75 8.29 -13.62
CA ASN A 64 10.61 6.85 -13.69
C ASN A 64 10.73 6.15 -12.33
N SER A 65 11.12 6.88 -11.29
CA SER A 65 11.36 6.35 -9.95
C SER A 65 10.24 6.71 -8.97
N LYS A 66 9.97 5.81 -8.02
CA LYS A 66 9.02 6.00 -6.93
C LYS A 66 9.78 6.02 -5.62
N TYR A 67 9.67 7.10 -4.86
CA TYR A 67 10.35 7.27 -3.59
C TYR A 67 9.36 7.16 -2.44
N THR A 68 9.65 6.29 -1.47
CA THR A 68 8.85 6.17 -0.25
C THR A 68 9.03 7.40 0.61
N ARG A 69 8.00 8.25 0.72
CA ARG A 69 8.08 9.49 1.53
C ARG A 69 7.52 9.33 2.93
N TYR A 70 6.51 8.48 3.08
CA TYR A 70 5.84 8.33 4.36
C TYR A 70 5.28 6.92 4.48
N VAL A 71 5.63 6.25 5.58
CA VAL A 71 5.04 4.96 5.98
C VAL A 71 4.45 5.14 7.36
N LYS A 72 3.18 4.79 7.53
CA LYS A 72 2.51 4.85 8.83
C LYS A 72 1.91 3.51 9.17
N VAL A 73 2.43 2.93 10.24
CA VAL A 73 1.91 1.72 10.85
C VAL A 73 0.98 2.11 12.00
N LEU A 74 -0.20 1.50 12.05
CA LEU A 74 -1.21 1.70 13.09
C LEU A 74 -1.59 0.33 13.67
N GLU A 75 -1.13 0.04 14.87
CA GLU A 75 -1.48 -1.18 15.61
C GLU A 75 -2.72 -0.92 16.45
N LYS A 76 -3.69 -1.85 16.48
CA LYS A 76 -4.86 -1.81 17.38
C LYS A 76 -5.60 -0.46 17.40
N THR A 77 -5.55 0.27 16.28
CA THR A 77 -6.07 1.64 16.17
C THR A 77 -7.53 1.64 15.69
N PRO A 78 -8.46 2.36 16.35
CA PRO A 78 -9.87 2.41 15.93
C PRO A 78 -10.07 2.89 14.49
N PHE A 79 -11.04 2.30 13.78
CA PHE A 79 -11.31 2.62 12.36
C PHE A 79 -11.53 4.10 12.10
N HIS A 80 -12.21 4.82 13.00
CA HIS A 80 -12.40 6.26 12.85
C HIS A 80 -11.07 7.04 12.93
N ILE A 81 -10.11 6.59 13.75
CA ILE A 81 -8.77 7.18 13.83
C ILE A 81 -7.94 6.81 12.59
N GLN A 82 -8.01 5.54 12.15
CA GLN A 82 -7.38 5.12 10.90
C GLN A 82 -7.86 6.01 9.74
N TYR A 83 -9.18 6.21 9.64
CA TYR A 83 -9.79 7.09 8.64
C TYR A 83 -9.33 8.55 8.76
N GLN A 84 -9.19 9.10 9.97
CA GLN A 84 -8.65 10.44 10.16
C GLN A 84 -7.22 10.56 9.61
N VAL A 85 -6.37 9.57 9.84
CA VAL A 85 -5.00 9.56 9.29
C VAL A 85 -5.02 9.47 7.76
N ILE A 86 -5.78 8.53 7.20
CA ILE A 86 -5.93 8.36 5.75
C ILE A 86 -6.45 9.66 5.11
N SER A 87 -7.53 10.22 5.66
CA SER A 87 -8.15 11.44 5.14
C SER A 87 -7.21 12.65 5.17
N LYS A 88 -6.31 12.76 6.17
CA LYS A 88 -5.29 13.81 6.22
C LYS A 88 -4.34 13.72 5.01
N ILE A 89 -3.94 12.51 4.64
CA ILE A 89 -3.06 12.26 3.50
C ILE A 89 -3.81 12.50 2.18
N LEU A 90 -5.06 12.05 2.08
CA LEU A 90 -5.88 12.22 0.86
C LEU A 90 -6.20 13.69 0.53
N LYS A 91 -6.14 14.58 1.53
CA LYS A 91 -6.27 16.03 1.35
C LYS A 91 -5.05 16.68 0.70
N HIS A 92 -3.91 15.97 0.61
CA HIS A 92 -2.69 16.52 0.05
C HIS A 92 -2.93 16.99 -1.41
N PRO A 93 -2.49 18.21 -1.80
CA PRO A 93 -2.79 18.76 -3.12
C PRO A 93 -2.17 17.95 -4.27
N LYS A 94 -1.06 17.25 -4.01
CA LYS A 94 -0.41 16.37 -4.98
C LYS A 94 -0.95 14.93 -4.99
N MET A 95 -1.96 14.63 -4.18
CA MET A 95 -2.57 13.30 -4.13
C MET A 95 -3.26 12.98 -5.46
N ARG A 96 -2.80 11.93 -6.14
CA ARG A 96 -3.35 11.48 -7.43
C ARG A 96 -4.27 10.29 -7.27
N ARG A 97 -3.77 9.19 -6.73
CA ARG A 97 -4.53 7.94 -6.58
C ARG A 97 -4.13 7.16 -5.34
N CYS A 98 -5.12 6.71 -4.59
CA CYS A 98 -4.98 5.91 -3.39
C CYS A 98 -5.69 4.57 -3.59
N CYS A 99 -4.97 3.46 -3.47
CA CYS A 99 -5.53 2.12 -3.45
C CYS A 99 -5.69 1.65 -2.00
N ILE A 100 -6.90 1.26 -1.62
CA ILE A 100 -7.21 0.81 -0.25
C ILE A 100 -7.70 -0.63 -0.33
N ASP A 101 -7.14 -1.53 0.49
CA ASP A 101 -7.70 -2.87 0.65
C ASP A 101 -9.15 -2.77 1.14
N SER A 102 -10.06 -3.26 0.32
CA SER A 102 -11.49 -3.30 0.61
C SER A 102 -11.98 -4.68 1.04
N THR A 103 -11.05 -5.59 1.32
CA THR A 103 -11.37 -6.95 1.79
C THR A 103 -11.84 -6.89 3.24
N GLY A 104 -12.97 -7.54 3.51
CA GLY A 104 -13.53 -7.65 4.85
C GLY A 104 -13.74 -6.29 5.53
N ILE A 105 -12.96 -6.01 6.57
CA ILE A 105 -13.09 -4.80 7.41
C ILE A 105 -12.67 -3.51 6.70
N GLY A 106 -11.85 -3.58 5.65
CA GLY A 106 -11.40 -2.41 4.90
C GLY A 106 -12.48 -1.77 4.01
N MET A 107 -13.52 -2.55 3.67
CA MET A 107 -14.60 -2.12 2.76
C MET A 107 -15.25 -0.80 3.17
N GLN A 108 -15.60 -0.66 4.45
CA GLN A 108 -16.26 0.54 4.96
C GLN A 108 -15.36 1.78 4.87
N LEU A 109 -14.07 1.63 5.13
CA LEU A 109 -13.12 2.75 5.05
C LEU A 109 -12.88 3.16 3.60
N ALA A 110 -12.76 2.19 2.71
CA ALA A 110 -12.62 2.44 1.27
C ALA A 110 -13.85 3.16 0.69
N GLU A 111 -15.07 2.72 1.06
CA GLU A 111 -16.33 3.36 0.63
C GLU A 111 -16.43 4.79 1.17
N THR A 112 -16.12 5.00 2.45
CA THR A 112 -16.16 6.33 3.07
C THR A 112 -15.14 7.26 2.41
N ALA A 113 -13.92 6.79 2.15
CA ALA A 113 -12.88 7.56 1.47
C ALA A 113 -13.29 7.89 0.03
N GLN A 114 -13.91 6.96 -0.71
CA GLN A 114 -14.45 7.24 -2.04
C GLN A 114 -15.58 8.27 -2.02
N LYS A 115 -16.47 8.21 -1.03
CA LYS A 115 -17.55 9.18 -0.86
C LYS A 115 -17.01 10.60 -0.65
N ASP A 116 -15.98 10.74 0.20
CA ASP A 116 -15.46 12.05 0.59
C ASP A 116 -14.47 12.64 -0.43
N PHE A 117 -13.69 11.80 -1.14
CA PHE A 117 -12.61 12.24 -2.04
C PHE A 117 -12.83 11.91 -3.52
N GLY A 118 -13.85 11.12 -3.84
CA GLY A 118 -14.25 10.75 -5.19
C GLY A 118 -13.56 9.48 -5.73
N LYS A 119 -14.28 8.79 -6.63
CA LYS A 119 -13.88 7.52 -7.26
C LYS A 119 -12.60 7.58 -8.10
N TYR A 120 -12.20 8.77 -8.56
CA TYR A 120 -10.98 8.95 -9.36
C TYR A 120 -9.72 9.06 -8.48
N ARG A 121 -9.88 9.49 -7.23
CA ARG A 121 -8.77 9.64 -6.28
C ARG A 121 -8.61 8.41 -5.39
N VAL A 122 -9.69 7.71 -5.08
CA VAL A 122 -9.68 6.54 -4.20
C VAL A 122 -10.22 5.32 -4.93
N GLU A 123 -9.47 4.23 -4.89
CA GLU A 123 -9.78 2.95 -5.52
C GLU A 123 -9.76 1.81 -4.49
N PRO A 124 -10.93 1.24 -4.17
CA PRO A 124 -11.05 0.02 -3.39
C PRO A 124 -10.47 -1.15 -4.20
N VAL A 125 -9.57 -1.92 -3.58
CA VAL A 125 -8.96 -3.10 -4.19
C VAL A 125 -9.36 -4.33 -3.37
N MET A 126 -10.02 -5.29 -4.01
CA MET A 126 -10.37 -6.57 -3.40
C MET A 126 -9.21 -7.56 -3.51
N PHE A 127 -8.81 -8.18 -2.40
CA PHE A 127 -7.72 -9.15 -2.37
C PHE A 127 -8.25 -10.53 -2.73
N THR A 128 -8.06 -10.90 -3.99
CA THR A 128 -8.28 -12.23 -4.54
C THR A 128 -6.92 -12.87 -4.81
N ASN A 129 -6.86 -14.19 -5.01
CA ASN A 129 -5.58 -14.83 -5.37
C ASN A 129 -4.95 -14.18 -6.62
N LYS A 130 -5.77 -13.86 -7.62
CA LYS A 130 -5.32 -13.22 -8.86
C LYS A 130 -4.78 -11.80 -8.62
N SER A 131 -5.51 -10.95 -7.89
CA SER A 131 -5.04 -9.58 -7.62
C SER A 131 -3.82 -9.57 -6.70
N LYS A 132 -3.72 -10.49 -5.74
CA LYS A 132 -2.51 -10.68 -4.93
C LYS A 132 -1.30 -11.05 -5.77
N GLU A 133 -1.47 -11.97 -6.71
CA GLU A 133 -0.42 -12.37 -7.66
C GLU A 133 0.03 -11.19 -8.53
N GLU A 134 -0.90 -10.47 -9.13
CA GLU A 134 -0.60 -9.28 -9.93
C GLU A 134 0.15 -8.20 -9.13
N MET A 135 -0.31 -7.91 -7.92
CA MET A 135 0.33 -6.97 -6.99
C MET A 135 1.75 -7.39 -6.63
N ALA A 136 1.94 -8.68 -6.28
CA ALA A 136 3.24 -9.21 -5.90
C ALA A 136 4.24 -9.13 -7.06
N TYR A 137 3.84 -9.55 -8.26
CA TYR A 137 4.71 -9.47 -9.44
C TYR A 137 5.02 -8.03 -9.84
N ASN A 138 4.03 -7.12 -9.83
CA ASN A 138 4.28 -5.71 -10.08
C ASN A 138 5.27 -5.12 -9.07
N LEU A 139 5.14 -5.46 -7.78
CA LEU A 139 6.10 -5.05 -6.77
C LEU A 139 7.51 -5.58 -7.09
N ARG A 140 7.65 -6.88 -7.34
CA ARG A 140 8.95 -7.50 -7.65
C ARG A 140 9.61 -6.87 -8.88
N THR A 141 8.87 -6.62 -9.96
CA THR A 141 9.38 -5.93 -11.15
C THR A 141 9.93 -4.54 -10.80
N ASN A 142 9.24 -3.78 -9.94
CA ASN A 142 9.75 -2.46 -9.53
C ASN A 142 11.08 -2.54 -8.75
N PHE A 143 11.29 -3.60 -7.96
CA PHE A 143 12.56 -3.86 -7.27
C PHE A 143 13.66 -4.34 -8.23
N GLU A 144 13.34 -5.27 -9.14
CA GLU A 144 14.29 -5.76 -10.16
C GLU A 144 14.76 -4.63 -11.08
N ASP A 145 13.85 -3.73 -11.47
CA ASP A 145 14.14 -2.54 -12.27
C ASP A 145 14.82 -1.40 -11.48
N LYS A 146 14.96 -1.55 -10.15
CA LYS A 146 15.45 -0.49 -9.24
C LYS A 146 14.70 0.83 -9.42
N SER A 147 13.39 0.73 -9.60
CA SER A 147 12.51 1.87 -9.85
C SER A 147 11.71 2.30 -8.62
N VAL A 148 11.78 1.54 -7.51
CA VAL A 148 11.19 1.91 -6.22
C VAL A 148 12.29 2.01 -5.16
N PHE A 149 12.20 3.02 -4.31
CA PHE A 149 13.14 3.21 -3.20
C PHE A 149 12.41 3.22 -1.86
N ILE A 150 12.90 2.41 -0.92
CA ILE A 150 12.30 2.17 0.40
C ILE A 150 13.28 2.58 1.51
N PRO A 151 12.78 2.88 2.73
CA PRO A 151 13.66 3.16 3.85
C PRO A 151 14.37 1.88 4.33
N ASN A 152 15.57 2.05 4.87
CA ASN A 152 16.32 0.98 5.53
C ASN A 152 15.79 0.77 6.96
N GLU A 153 14.62 0.15 7.06
CA GLU A 153 14.00 -0.24 8.34
C GLU A 153 13.89 -1.76 8.41
N HIS A 154 14.26 -2.34 9.56
CA HIS A 154 14.27 -3.80 9.76
C HIS A 154 12.89 -4.41 9.53
N ASP A 155 11.84 -3.90 10.17
CA ASP A 155 10.48 -4.45 10.03
C ASP A 155 9.95 -4.42 8.59
N ILE A 156 10.31 -3.38 7.82
CA ILE A 156 9.95 -3.30 6.39
C ILE A 156 10.66 -4.42 5.63
N ARG A 157 11.96 -4.62 5.90
CA ARG A 157 12.75 -5.65 5.24
C ARG A 157 12.22 -7.05 5.53
N GLU A 158 11.92 -7.36 6.80
CA GLU A 158 11.37 -8.67 7.19
C GLU A 158 9.99 -8.91 6.55
N ASP A 159 9.08 -7.93 6.60
CA ASP A 159 7.76 -8.05 5.97
C ASP A 159 7.87 -8.29 4.46
N LEU A 160 8.79 -7.61 3.77
CA LEU A 160 9.01 -7.80 2.33
C LEU A 160 9.62 -9.18 2.03
N HIS A 161 10.55 -9.64 2.85
CA HIS A 161 11.24 -10.91 2.66
C HIS A 161 10.37 -12.12 3.02
N SER A 162 9.41 -11.98 3.95
CA SER A 162 8.58 -13.09 4.45
C SER A 162 7.60 -13.68 3.42
N ILE A 163 7.32 -12.99 2.31
CA ILE A 163 6.40 -13.48 1.27
C ILE A 163 6.98 -14.69 0.53
N ARG A 164 6.15 -15.72 0.34
CA ARG A 164 6.45 -16.95 -0.41
C ARG A 164 5.51 -17.11 -1.58
N ARG A 165 6.04 -17.63 -2.70
CA ARG A 165 5.24 -18.08 -3.85
C ARG A 165 4.98 -19.57 -3.73
N ILE A 166 3.73 -19.95 -3.49
CA ILE A 166 3.32 -21.34 -3.25
C ILE A 166 2.53 -21.83 -4.48
N ALA A 167 3.02 -22.90 -5.11
CA ALA A 167 2.25 -23.63 -6.12
C ALA A 167 1.32 -24.64 -5.44
N THR A 168 0.02 -24.48 -5.63
CA THR A 168 -0.98 -25.41 -5.08
C THR A 168 -1.03 -26.71 -5.89
N LYS A 169 -1.56 -27.78 -5.29
CA LYS A 169 -1.76 -29.08 -5.98
C LYS A 169 -2.66 -28.98 -7.22
N ALA A 170 -3.52 -27.95 -7.29
CA ALA A 170 -4.38 -27.67 -8.43
C ALA A 170 -3.69 -26.84 -9.53
N GLY A 171 -2.39 -26.52 -9.38
CA GLY A 171 -1.62 -25.73 -10.34
C GLY A 171 -1.75 -24.21 -10.19
N ASN A 172 -2.61 -23.72 -9.31
CA ASN A 172 -2.76 -22.29 -9.05
C ASN A 172 -1.63 -21.77 -8.16
N ILE A 173 -1.19 -20.53 -8.40
CA ILE A 173 -0.19 -19.82 -7.59
C ILE A 173 -0.90 -19.07 -6.46
N ARG A 174 -0.31 -19.09 -5.27
CA ARG A 174 -0.75 -18.31 -4.11
C ARG A 174 0.45 -17.61 -3.48
N PHE A 175 0.20 -16.43 -2.93
CA PHE A 175 1.16 -15.66 -2.15
C PHE A 175 0.67 -15.58 -0.71
N ASP A 176 1.50 -16.05 0.22
CA ASP A 176 1.28 -15.98 1.66
C ASP A 176 2.59 -15.58 2.35
N ALA A 177 2.46 -14.97 3.53
CA ALA A 177 3.59 -14.78 4.42
C ALA A 177 4.01 -16.13 5.05
N ASP A 178 5.30 -16.27 5.33
CA ASP A 178 5.82 -17.43 6.03
C ASP A 178 5.14 -17.58 7.41
N THR A 179 4.57 -18.76 7.66
CA THR A 179 3.80 -19.04 8.89
C THR A 179 4.69 -19.32 10.11
N SER A 180 6.00 -19.45 9.89
CA SER A 180 6.99 -19.62 10.97
C SER A 180 7.31 -18.31 11.70
N GLU A 181 6.94 -17.16 11.14
CA GLU A 181 7.17 -15.84 11.74
C GLU A 181 5.94 -15.36 12.53
N VAL A 182 6.16 -15.00 13.80
CA VAL A 182 5.12 -14.64 14.78
C VAL A 182 4.32 -13.36 14.40
N ASN A 183 4.78 -12.62 13.39
CA ASN A 183 4.16 -11.41 12.82
C ASN A 183 3.68 -11.58 11.36
N GLY A 184 3.39 -12.82 10.92
CA GLY A 184 3.20 -13.25 9.53
C GLY A 184 1.94 -12.75 8.79
N HIS A 185 1.74 -11.44 8.66
CA HIS A 185 0.74 -10.86 7.76
C HIS A 185 1.34 -10.10 6.56
N ALA A 186 2.60 -9.70 6.67
CA ALA A 186 3.31 -8.92 5.64
C ALA A 186 2.52 -7.66 5.23
N ASP A 187 1.89 -6.99 6.19
CA ASP A 187 1.01 -5.84 5.95
C ASP A 187 1.75 -4.70 5.21
N ARG A 188 3.04 -4.52 5.51
CA ARG A 188 3.88 -3.52 4.83
C ARG A 188 4.13 -3.87 3.35
N PHE A 189 4.26 -5.16 3.03
CA PHE A 189 4.39 -5.64 1.65
C PHE A 189 3.13 -5.29 0.85
N TRP A 190 1.95 -5.61 1.39
CA TRP A 190 0.69 -5.36 0.71
C TRP A 190 0.37 -3.88 0.57
N ALA A 191 0.67 -3.07 1.59
CA ALA A 191 0.52 -1.62 1.49
C ALA A 191 1.44 -1.01 0.42
N LEU A 192 2.70 -1.45 0.32
CA LEU A 192 3.60 -1.02 -0.76
C LEU A 192 3.10 -1.49 -2.13
N ALA A 193 2.64 -2.74 -2.24
CA ALA A 193 2.12 -3.28 -3.49
C ALA A 193 0.90 -2.48 -3.99
N LEU A 194 -0.02 -2.13 -3.08
CA LEU A 194 -1.15 -1.25 -3.38
C LEU A 194 -0.70 0.14 -3.84
N ALA A 195 0.33 0.73 -3.20
CA ALA A 195 0.86 2.03 -3.60
C ALA A 195 1.47 1.98 -5.01
N LEU A 196 2.13 0.87 -5.37
CA LEU A 196 2.67 0.66 -6.71
C LEU A 196 1.58 0.45 -7.75
N ILE A 197 0.49 -0.25 -7.43
CA ILE A 197 -0.70 -0.33 -8.30
C ILE A 197 -1.33 1.05 -8.50
N ALA A 198 -1.42 1.86 -7.44
CA ALA A 198 -1.91 3.22 -7.55
C ALA A 198 -1.08 4.05 -8.56
N CYS A 199 0.22 3.80 -8.64
CA CYS A 199 1.18 4.44 -9.53
C CYS A 199 1.23 3.86 -10.96
N SER A 200 0.78 2.62 -11.20
CA SER A 200 0.99 1.90 -12.47
C SER A 200 0.03 2.31 -13.60
N VAL A 201 -1.14 2.85 -13.28
CA VAL A 201 -2.13 3.23 -14.29
C VAL A 201 -1.84 4.65 -14.81
N PRO A 202 -1.70 4.85 -16.13
CA PRO A 202 -1.51 6.18 -16.70
C PRO A 202 -2.73 7.07 -16.39
N TYR A 203 -2.44 8.28 -15.95
CA TYR A 203 -3.41 9.33 -15.65
C TYR A 203 -4.34 9.54 -16.85
N SER A 204 -5.65 9.31 -16.69
CA SER A 204 -6.62 9.97 -17.56
C SER A 204 -6.68 11.44 -17.15
N GLN A 205 -6.65 12.35 -18.12
CA GLN A 205 -6.75 13.78 -17.84
C GLN A 205 -8.02 14.06 -17.02
N ILE A 206 -7.85 14.50 -15.77
CA ILE A 206 -8.96 15.00 -14.96
C ILE A 206 -9.31 16.38 -15.51
N GLU A 207 -10.36 16.46 -16.33
CA GLU A 207 -11.07 17.72 -16.52
C GLU A 207 -11.71 18.13 -15.19
N ILE A 208 -11.12 19.12 -14.53
CA ILE A 208 -11.73 19.73 -13.35
C ILE A 208 -12.90 20.59 -13.83
N ALA A 209 -14.06 19.95 -14.05
CA ALA A 209 -15.32 20.68 -14.13
C ALA A 209 -15.67 21.14 -12.72
N THR A 210 -15.36 22.39 -12.39
CA THR A 210 -15.85 23.04 -11.18
C THR A 210 -17.39 22.99 -11.20
N ARG A 211 -17.99 22.13 -10.37
CA ARG A 211 -19.44 22.07 -10.22
C ARG A 211 -19.92 23.45 -9.75
N LYS A 212 -20.85 24.06 -10.49
CA LYS A 212 -21.59 25.23 -10.02
C LYS A 212 -22.21 24.93 -8.66
N ARG A 213 -22.10 25.91 -7.76
CA ARG A 213 -22.66 25.91 -6.41
C ARG A 213 -24.14 25.53 -6.48
N TYR A 214 -24.55 24.53 -5.70
CA TYR A 214 -25.96 24.14 -5.58
C TYR A 214 -26.70 25.30 -4.92
N GLU A 215 -27.47 26.08 -5.68
CA GLU A 215 -28.48 26.98 -5.14
C GLU A 215 -29.75 26.16 -4.90
N THR A 216 -30.11 25.99 -3.63
CA THR A 216 -31.37 25.37 -3.24
C THR A 216 -32.53 26.23 -3.76
N LEU A 217 -33.24 25.73 -4.77
CA LEU A 217 -34.58 26.21 -5.12
C LEU A 217 -35.48 26.03 -3.89
N LYS A 218 -35.95 27.16 -3.32
CA LYS A 218 -36.99 27.17 -2.30
C LYS A 218 -38.27 26.58 -2.93
N MET A 219 -38.51 25.28 -2.72
CA MET A 219 -39.79 24.64 -2.99
C MET A 219 -40.58 24.50 -1.68
N THR A 220 -41.10 25.62 -1.18
CA THR A 220 -42.24 25.64 -0.24
C THR A 220 -43.07 26.91 -0.44
N GLU A 221 -43.49 27.17 -1.68
CA GLU A 221 -44.67 28.00 -1.93
C GLU A 221 -45.74 27.07 -2.51
N GLY A 222 -46.70 26.66 -1.68
CA GLY A 222 -47.87 25.90 -2.16
C GLY A 222 -48.44 24.79 -1.28
N PHE A 223 -48.07 24.67 -0.01
CA PHE A 223 -48.84 23.93 1.02
C PHE A 223 -48.79 24.68 2.35
#